data_AF-A0A2H6H9F5-F1
#
_entry.id   AF-A0A2H6H9F5-F1
#
_cell.length_a   1.000
_cell.length_b   1.000
_cell.length_c   1.000
_cell.angle_alpha   90.00
_cell.angle_beta   90.00
_cell.angle_gamma   90.00
#
_symmetry.space_group_name_H-M   'P 1'
#
loop_
_entity.id
_entity.type
_entity.pdbx_description
1 polymer ?
#
loop_
_entity_poly.entity_id
_entity_poly.type
_entity_poly.pdbx_seq_one_letter_code
_entity_poly.pdbx_strand_id
1 'polypeptide(L)'
;MQSLTVLAKLEEAITRQVGLSGEDAAVEAAAEAMLGVLDATVRQIVIDLAQQAAIEVSAQLPGYEVEVVISDGEPELRVRASEAGGEVAPGSYEARLTLRLPNSIKELIEDAAADTGDSVNSWVVKTLSTRVRVRHGGKGKRISGTVEL
;
A
#
# COMPACT_ATOMS: atom_id res chain seq x y z
N MET A 1 -1.34 -22.79 1.95
CA MET A 1 -1.88 -24.16 1.64
C MET A 1 -3.02 -24.19 0.60
N GLN A 2 -3.21 -23.16 -0.26
CA GLN A 2 -4.21 -23.21 -1.35
C GLN A 2 -3.62 -22.95 -2.75
N SER A 3 -2.50 -22.23 -2.89
CA SER A 3 -1.85 -21.96 -4.17
C SER A 3 -1.18 -23.19 -4.81
N LEU A 4 -0.61 -24.11 -4.01
CA LEU A 4 -0.13 -25.41 -4.50
C LEU A 4 -1.21 -26.22 -5.24
N THR A 5 -2.50 -25.95 -4.97
CA THR A 5 -3.61 -26.65 -5.62
C THR A 5 -3.78 -26.22 -7.08
N VAL A 6 -3.48 -24.97 -7.43
CA VAL A 6 -3.78 -24.44 -8.78
C VAL A 6 -2.74 -24.90 -9.79
N LEU A 7 -1.46 -24.79 -9.44
CA LEU A 7 -0.37 -25.25 -10.29
C LEU A 7 -0.43 -26.76 -10.51
N ALA A 8 -0.62 -27.54 -9.44
CA ALA A 8 -0.77 -28.99 -9.53
C ALA A 8 -1.99 -29.41 -10.38
N LYS A 9 -3.11 -28.67 -10.28
CA LYS A 9 -4.27 -28.91 -11.16
C LYS A 9 -4.01 -28.56 -12.62
N LEU A 10 -3.21 -27.52 -12.88
CA LEU A 10 -2.83 -27.16 -14.24
C LEU A 10 -1.91 -28.22 -14.85
N GLU A 11 -0.90 -28.68 -14.11
CA GLU A 11 -0.02 -29.77 -14.53
C GLU A 11 -0.79 -31.06 -14.78
N GLU A 12 -1.70 -31.44 -13.88
CA GLU A 12 -2.55 -32.62 -14.04
C GLU A 12 -3.45 -32.49 -15.29
N ALA A 13 -4.04 -31.31 -15.52
CA ALA A 13 -4.89 -31.06 -16.68
C ALA A 13 -4.10 -31.17 -17.99
N ILE A 14 -2.91 -30.56 -18.06
CA ILE A 14 -2.05 -30.61 -19.24
C ILE A 14 -1.58 -32.05 -19.49
N THR A 15 -1.12 -32.75 -18.47
CA THR A 15 -0.67 -34.16 -18.57
C THR A 15 -1.80 -35.05 -19.07
N ARG A 16 -3.01 -34.86 -18.55
CA ARG A 16 -4.21 -35.61 -18.99
C ARG A 16 -4.55 -35.32 -20.44
N GLN A 17 -4.39 -34.08 -20.91
CA GLN A 17 -4.64 -33.71 -22.31
C GLN A 17 -3.57 -34.24 -23.26
N VAL A 18 -2.30 -34.29 -22.84
CA VAL A 18 -1.21 -34.90 -23.62
C VAL A 18 -1.42 -36.40 -23.77
N GLY A 19 -1.84 -37.10 -22.71
CA GLY A 19 -2.15 -38.53 -22.78
C GLY A 19 -3.32 -38.90 -23.71
N LEU A 20 -4.17 -37.94 -24.07
CA LEU A 20 -5.25 -38.14 -25.06
C LEU A 20 -4.75 -38.05 -26.51
N SER A 21 -3.56 -37.50 -26.76
CA SER A 21 -2.96 -37.37 -28.10
C SER A 21 -2.24 -38.63 -28.60
N GLY A 22 -2.17 -39.68 -27.78
CA GLY A 22 -1.47 -40.95 -28.06
C GLY A 22 -0.09 -41.03 -27.40
N GLU A 23 0.41 -42.25 -27.16
CA GLU A 23 1.70 -42.55 -26.50
C GLU A 23 2.93 -42.22 -27.38
N ASP A 24 2.97 -41.01 -27.94
CA ASP A 24 4.15 -40.52 -28.66
C ASP A 24 5.15 -39.93 -27.65
N ALA A 25 6.24 -40.66 -27.44
CA ALA A 25 7.31 -40.27 -26.52
C ALA A 25 7.93 -38.90 -26.86
N ALA A 26 7.91 -38.46 -28.12
CA ALA A 26 8.39 -37.14 -28.50
C ALA A 26 7.43 -36.03 -28.04
N VAL A 27 6.13 -36.29 -28.03
CA VAL A 27 5.10 -35.37 -27.55
C VAL A 27 5.15 -35.25 -26.03
N GLU A 28 5.32 -36.36 -25.31
CA GLU A 28 5.51 -36.34 -23.84
C GLU A 28 6.75 -35.55 -23.44
N ALA A 29 7.90 -35.80 -24.08
CA ALA A 29 9.14 -35.09 -23.78
C ALA A 29 9.04 -33.58 -24.07
N ALA A 30 8.35 -33.19 -25.15
CA ALA A 30 8.10 -31.78 -25.47
C ALA A 30 7.17 -31.12 -24.46
N ALA A 31 6.14 -31.82 -23.98
CA ALA A 31 5.21 -31.33 -22.97
C ALA A 31 5.91 -31.14 -21.61
N GLU A 32 6.73 -32.09 -21.18
CA GLU A 32 7.50 -31.99 -19.94
C GLU A 32 8.49 -30.81 -19.97
N ALA A 33 9.21 -30.64 -21.10
CA ALA A 33 10.08 -29.49 -21.30
C ALA A 33 9.32 -28.16 -21.28
N MET A 34 8.13 -28.09 -21.89
CA MET A 34 7.29 -26.90 -21.84
C MET A 34 6.80 -26.59 -20.43
N LEU A 35 6.34 -27.60 -19.68
CA LEU A 35 5.90 -27.43 -18.30
C LEU A 35 7.02 -26.87 -17.43
N GLY A 36 8.25 -27.39 -17.57
CA GLY A 36 9.41 -26.89 -16.84
C GLY A 36 9.74 -25.42 -17.13
N VAL A 37 9.55 -24.95 -18.36
CA VAL A 37 9.74 -23.54 -18.73
C VAL A 37 8.58 -22.65 -18.26
N LEU A 38 7.36 -23.18 -18.27
CA LEU A 38 6.15 -22.45 -17.91
C LEU A 38 5.96 -22.28 -16.40
N ASP A 39 6.53 -23.15 -15.55
CA ASP A 39 6.37 -23.09 -14.09
C ASP A 39 6.62 -21.69 -13.52
N ALA A 40 7.77 -21.08 -13.85
CA ALA A 40 8.13 -19.75 -13.38
C ALA A 40 7.15 -18.66 -13.87
N THR A 41 6.64 -18.79 -15.09
CA THR A 41 5.70 -17.83 -15.69
C THR A 41 4.32 -17.94 -15.05
N VAL A 42 3.83 -19.17 -14.86
CA VAL A 42 2.54 -19.44 -14.21
C VAL A 42 2.58 -18.97 -12.75
N ARG A 43 3.68 -19.23 -12.04
CA ARG A 43 3.88 -18.72 -10.68
C ARG A 43 3.79 -17.20 -10.62
N GLN A 44 4.43 -16.50 -11.55
CA GLN A 44 4.35 -15.04 -11.62
C GLN A 44 2.92 -14.56 -11.87
N ILE A 45 2.20 -15.18 -12.82
CA ILE A 45 0.80 -14.85 -13.10
C ILE A 45 -0.09 -15.03 -11.85
N VAL A 46 0.14 -16.10 -11.08
CA VAL A 46 -0.59 -16.34 -9.83
C VAL A 46 -0.31 -15.25 -8.79
N ILE A 47 0.94 -14.77 -8.68
CA ILE A 47 1.30 -13.66 -7.79
C ILE A 47 0.62 -12.37 -8.24
N ASP A 48 0.68 -12.04 -9.53
CA ASP A 48 0.05 -10.83 -10.07
C ASP A 48 -1.47 -10.84 -9.84
N LEU A 49 -2.11 -12.00 -10.06
CA LEU A 49 -3.54 -12.19 -9.78
C LEU A 49 -3.86 -12.02 -8.29
N ALA A 50 -3.03 -12.58 -7.40
CA ALA A 50 -3.21 -12.42 -5.96
C ALA A 50 -3.06 -10.96 -5.52
N GLN A 51 -2.11 -10.22 -6.10
CA GLN A 51 -1.90 -8.79 -5.83
C GLN A 51 -3.10 -7.96 -6.30
N GLN A 52 -3.62 -8.22 -7.50
CA GLN A 52 -4.81 -7.54 -7.97
C GLN A 52 -6.02 -7.83 -7.06
N ALA A 53 -6.23 -9.09 -6.68
CA ALA A 53 -7.30 -9.48 -5.77
C ALA A 53 -7.16 -8.79 -4.40
N ALA A 54 -5.94 -8.67 -3.87
CA ALA A 54 -5.67 -7.99 -2.61
C ALA A 54 -6.11 -6.52 -2.66
N ILE A 55 -5.84 -5.81 -3.76
CA ILE A 55 -6.28 -4.41 -3.96
C ILE A 55 -7.80 -4.32 -4.00
N GLU A 56 -8.45 -5.16 -4.81
CA GLU A 56 -9.91 -5.14 -4.97
C GLU A 56 -10.65 -5.48 -3.68
N VAL A 57 -10.14 -6.44 -2.89
CA VAL A 57 -10.72 -6.83 -1.60
C VAL A 57 -10.45 -5.77 -0.54
N SER A 58 -9.26 -5.17 -0.51
CA SER A 58 -8.95 -4.06 0.41
C SER A 58 -9.90 -2.88 0.23
N ALA A 59 -10.22 -2.52 -1.02
CA ALA A 59 -11.16 -1.46 -1.33
C ALA A 59 -12.59 -1.73 -0.82
N GLN A 60 -12.94 -3.00 -0.59
CA GLN A 60 -14.25 -3.44 -0.10
C GLN A 60 -14.30 -3.61 1.42
N LEU A 61 -13.17 -3.51 2.12
CA LEU A 61 -13.05 -3.72 3.56
C LEU A 61 -12.55 -2.45 4.27
N PRO A 62 -13.43 -1.48 4.57
CA PRO A 62 -13.04 -0.27 5.29
C PRO A 62 -12.38 -0.58 6.64
N GLY A 63 -11.25 0.06 6.94
CA GLY A 63 -10.48 -0.18 8.17
C GLY A 63 -9.63 -1.46 8.15
N TYR A 64 -9.57 -2.16 7.02
CA TYR A 64 -8.71 -3.32 6.82
C TYR A 64 -7.95 -3.22 5.49
N GLU A 65 -6.75 -3.77 5.46
CA GLU A 65 -5.90 -3.87 4.29
C GLU A 65 -5.56 -5.34 4.07
N VAL A 66 -5.65 -5.79 2.83
CA VAL A 66 -5.28 -7.15 2.43
C VAL A 66 -3.94 -7.07 1.72
N GLU A 67 -2.95 -7.79 2.24
CA GLU A 67 -1.61 -7.87 1.69
C GLU A 67 -1.34 -9.29 1.15
N VAL A 68 -0.46 -9.38 0.15
CA VAL A 68 0.06 -10.67 -0.32
C VAL A 68 1.40 -10.92 0.37
N VAL A 69 1.51 -12.02 1.11
CA VAL A 69 2.76 -12.46 1.74
C VAL A 69 3.21 -13.75 1.08
N ILE A 70 4.50 -13.86 0.77
CA ILE A 70 5.07 -15.10 0.26
C ILE A 70 5.54 -15.97 1.43
N SER A 71 4.90 -17.13 1.61
CA SER A 71 5.25 -18.14 2.60
C SER A 71 5.63 -19.41 1.85
N ASP A 72 6.83 -19.98 2.08
CA ASP A 72 7.29 -21.21 1.41
C ASP A 72 7.20 -21.17 -0.14
N GLY A 73 7.37 -19.99 -0.74
CA GLY A 73 7.28 -19.79 -2.20
C GLY A 73 5.85 -19.73 -2.75
N GLU A 74 4.86 -19.66 -1.86
CA GLU A 74 3.44 -19.55 -2.16
C GLU A 74 2.86 -18.20 -1.72
N PRO A 75 2.02 -17.54 -2.55
CA PRO A 75 1.33 -16.32 -2.15
C PRO A 75 0.15 -16.63 -1.21
N GLU A 76 0.12 -15.93 -0.08
CA GLU A 76 -0.95 -15.98 0.91
C GLU A 76 -1.56 -14.59 1.11
N LEU A 77 -2.89 -14.50 1.10
CA LEU A 77 -3.60 -13.26 1.43
C LEU A 77 -3.71 -13.13 2.94
N ARG A 78 -3.18 -12.03 3.49
CA ARG A 78 -3.26 -11.71 4.91
C ARG A 78 -4.03 -10.41 5.09
N VAL A 79 -5.06 -10.46 5.93
CA VAL A 79 -5.83 -9.27 6.30
C VAL A 79 -5.19 -8.65 7.53
N ARG A 80 -4.94 -7.35 7.46
CA ARG A 80 -4.45 -6.52 8.56
C ARG A 80 -5.46 -5.41 8.81
N ALA A 81 -5.57 -4.93 10.04
CA ALA A 81 -6.28 -3.67 10.28
C ALA A 81 -5.54 -2.54 9.53
N SER A 82 -6.24 -1.86 8.64
CA SER A 82 -5.75 -0.65 8.00
C SER A 82 -5.94 0.48 8.99
N GLU A 83 -4.90 1.26 9.22
CA GLU A 83 -5.00 2.49 10.03
C GLU A 83 -5.78 3.61 9.28
N ALA A 84 -6.58 3.26 8.27
CA ALA A 84 -7.59 4.12 7.64
C ALA A 84 -8.77 4.34 8.60
N GLY A 85 -8.52 5.12 9.65
CA GLY A 85 -9.47 5.40 10.72
C GLY A 85 -8.83 6.05 11.96
N GLY A 86 -7.53 6.33 11.96
CA GLY A 86 -6.99 7.33 12.86
C GLY A 86 -7.35 8.71 12.33
N GLU A 87 -8.21 9.44 13.03
CA GLU A 87 -7.87 10.84 13.30
C GLU A 87 -6.37 10.87 13.57
N VAL A 88 -5.61 11.60 12.75
CA VAL A 88 -4.15 11.64 12.82
C VAL A 88 -3.78 11.92 14.28
N ALA A 89 -3.47 10.87 15.04
CA ALA A 89 -2.84 11.02 16.32
C ALA A 89 -1.52 11.72 15.97
N PRO A 90 -1.23 12.89 16.54
CA PRO A 90 -0.05 13.65 16.19
C PRO A 90 1.17 12.79 16.55
N GLY A 91 1.74 12.10 15.56
CA GLY A 91 2.85 11.17 15.81
C GLY A 91 3.28 10.24 14.67
N SER A 92 2.45 9.89 13.68
CA SER A 92 2.84 8.89 12.65
C SER A 92 3.48 9.45 11.37
N TYR A 93 3.61 10.77 11.25
CA TYR A 93 4.47 11.39 10.24
C TYR A 93 5.67 12.05 10.93
N GLU A 94 6.73 11.29 11.20
CA GLU A 94 8.00 11.88 11.67
C GLU A 94 8.81 12.39 10.46
N ALA A 95 8.32 13.48 9.84
CA ALA A 95 9.13 14.20 8.86
C ALA A 95 10.24 14.96 9.62
N ARG A 96 11.48 14.45 9.56
CA ARG A 96 12.63 15.11 10.19
C ARG A 96 13.13 16.27 9.33
N LEU A 97 13.06 17.48 9.85
CA LEU A 97 13.52 18.70 9.18
C LEU A 97 14.81 19.23 9.84
N THR A 98 15.87 19.43 9.04
CA THR A 98 17.11 20.09 9.50
C THR A 98 17.22 21.46 8.83
N LEU A 99 17.32 22.53 9.62
CA LEU A 99 17.38 23.91 9.14
C LEU A 99 18.73 24.56 9.45
N ARG A 100 19.23 25.38 8.52
CA ARG A 100 20.35 26.30 8.77
C ARG A 100 19.77 27.68 8.98
N LEU A 101 19.93 28.23 10.18
CA LEU A 101 19.38 29.52 10.57
C LEU A 101 20.52 30.47 10.99
N PRO A 102 20.39 31.79 10.72
CA PRO A 102 21.21 32.81 11.38
C PRO A 102 21.07 32.74 12.92
N ASN A 103 22.15 33.06 13.65
CA ASN A 103 22.18 32.95 15.12
C ASN A 103 21.07 33.76 15.81
N SER A 104 20.79 34.97 15.31
CA SER A 104 19.73 35.83 15.84
C SER A 104 18.33 35.20 15.77
N ILE A 105 18.06 34.38 14.74
CA ILE A 105 16.76 33.72 14.60
C ILE A 105 16.66 32.53 15.55
N LYS A 106 17.77 31.82 15.79
CA LYS A 106 17.81 30.73 16.77
C LYS A 106 17.52 31.25 18.18
N GLU A 107 18.19 32.33 18.61
CA GLU A 107 18.00 32.96 19.93
C GLU A 107 16.54 33.36 20.15
N LEU A 108 15.93 34.05 19.17
CA LEU A 108 14.52 34.45 19.25
C LEU A 108 13.56 33.26 19.41
N ILE A 109 13.86 32.11 18.79
CA ILE A 109 13.04 30.89 18.91
C ILE A 109 13.21 30.26 20.29
N GLU A 110 14.43 30.21 20.81
CA GLU A 110 14.74 29.67 22.14
C GLU A 110 14.07 30.50 23.25
N ASP A 111 14.15 31.83 23.17
CA ASP A 111 13.50 32.74 24.12
C ASP A 111 11.97 32.59 24.09
N ALA A 112 11.36 32.59 22.89
CA ALA A 112 9.90 32.46 22.76
C ALA A 112 9.36 31.09 23.22
N ALA A 113 10.16 30.03 23.05
CA ALA A 113 9.84 28.71 23.59
C ALA A 113 9.93 28.69 25.12
N ALA A 114 10.97 29.31 25.69
CA ALA A 114 11.15 29.43 27.14
C ALA A 114 10.02 30.22 27.81
N ASP A 115 9.59 31.33 27.21
CA ASP A 115 8.46 32.14 27.69
C ASP A 115 7.15 31.35 27.74
N THR A 116 6.99 30.36 26.85
CA THR A 116 5.80 29.51 26.78
C THR A 116 5.94 28.23 27.64
N GLY A 117 7.13 27.96 28.19
CA GLY A 117 7.44 26.71 28.89
C GLY A 117 7.45 25.47 27.99
N ASP A 118 7.50 25.66 26.67
CA ASP A 118 7.48 24.61 25.66
C ASP A 118 8.91 24.25 25.23
N SER A 119 9.16 23.01 24.79
CA SER A 119 10.41 22.71 24.07
C SER A 119 10.45 23.48 22.74
N VAL A 120 11.65 23.81 22.25
CA VAL A 120 11.82 24.48 20.94
C VAL A 120 11.07 23.73 19.84
N ASN A 121 11.16 22.40 19.82
CA ASN A 121 10.47 21.58 18.83
C ASN A 121 8.95 21.70 18.95
N SER A 122 8.42 21.60 20.18
CA SER A 122 6.98 21.73 20.46
C SER A 122 6.45 23.12 20.08
N TRP A 123 7.20 24.17 20.42
CA TRP A 123 6.85 25.55 20.13
C TRP A 123 6.85 25.84 18.62
N VAL A 124 7.85 25.35 17.88
CA VAL A 124 7.93 25.49 16.42
C VAL A 124 6.77 24.77 15.74
N VAL A 125 6.49 23.52 16.12
CA VAL A 125 5.40 22.74 15.55
C VAL A 125 4.05 23.43 15.79
N LYS A 126 3.79 23.88 17.02
CA LYS A 126 2.56 24.60 17.40
C LYS A 126 2.40 25.86 16.56
N THR A 127 3.43 26.70 16.50
CA THR A 127 3.42 27.96 15.74
C THR A 127 3.18 27.75 14.25
N LEU A 128 3.86 26.78 13.63
CA LEU A 128 3.65 26.44 12.22
C LEU A 128 2.24 25.90 11.97
N SER A 129 1.74 25.02 12.83
CA SER A 129 0.40 24.44 12.70
C SER A 129 -0.72 25.49 12.75
N THR A 130 -0.59 26.48 13.65
CA THR A 130 -1.55 27.58 13.76
C THR A 130 -1.56 28.43 12.49
N ARG A 131 -0.40 28.75 11.91
CA ARG A 131 -0.33 29.56 10.68
C ARG A 131 -0.81 28.81 9.44
N VAL A 132 -0.52 27.52 9.33
CA VAL A 132 -0.91 26.70 8.17
C VAL A 132 -2.43 26.45 8.16
N ARG A 133 -3.06 26.16 9.31
CA ARG A 133 -4.53 25.99 9.38
C ARG A 133 -5.30 27.23 8.93
N VAL A 134 -4.81 28.42 9.29
CA VAL A 134 -5.44 29.70 8.91
C VAL A 134 -5.45 29.91 7.39
N ARG A 135 -4.49 29.34 6.63
CA ARG A 135 -4.48 29.42 5.15
C ARG A 135 -5.45 28.48 4.45
N HIS A 136 -5.87 27.38 5.08
CA HIS A 136 -6.81 26.42 4.46
C HIS A 136 -8.30 26.72 4.79
N GLY A 137 -8.58 27.46 5.86
CA GLY A 137 -9.96 27.77 6.27
C GLY A 137 -10.63 28.97 5.59
N GLY A 138 -9.95 29.64 4.65
CA GLY A 138 -10.42 30.92 4.09
C GLY A 138 -10.32 31.01 2.57
N LYS A 139 -11.28 30.44 1.84
CA LYS A 139 -11.87 30.99 0.58
C LYS A 139 -12.85 30.02 -0.05
N GLY A 140 -14.14 30.34 0.06
CA GLY A 140 -15.22 29.63 -0.63
C GLY A 140 -16.62 30.06 -0.20
N LYS A 141 -16.88 31.37 -0.03
CA LYS A 141 -18.24 31.85 0.25
C LYS A 141 -19.06 31.78 -1.05
N ARG A 142 -19.67 30.61 -1.33
CA ARG A 142 -20.66 30.45 -2.40
C ARG A 142 -21.92 31.22 -1.98
N ILE A 143 -22.18 32.33 -2.66
CA ILE A 143 -23.43 33.09 -2.52
C ILE A 143 -24.39 32.47 -3.52
N SER A 144 -25.40 31.74 -3.02
CA SER A 144 -26.48 31.21 -3.85
C SER A 144 -27.64 32.20 -3.78
N GLY A 145 -27.91 32.88 -4.90
CA GLY A 145 -29.14 33.65 -5.10
C GLY A 145 -29.92 32.99 -6.24
N THR A 146 -31.20 32.71 -6.01
CA THR A 146 -32.11 32.24 -7.07
C THR A 146 -32.61 33.46 -7.84
N VAL A 147 -32.45 33.45 -9.15
CA VAL A 147 -33.06 34.44 -10.05
C VAL A 147 -34.39 33.85 -10.49
N GLU A 148 -35.50 34.43 -10.04
CA GLU A 148 -36.81 34.17 -10.63
C GLU A 148 -36.99 35.09 -11.84
N LEU A 149 -37.44 34.50 -12.96
CA LEU A 149 -37.71 35.15 -14.23
C LEU A 149 -39.18 35.54 -14.33
#